data_AF-A0A532CP90-F1
#
_entry.id   AF-A0A532CP90-F1
#
_cell.length_a   1.000
_cell.length_b   1.000
_cell.length_c   1.000
_cell.angle_alpha   90.00
_cell.angle_beta   90.00
_cell.angle_gamma   90.00
#
_symmetry.space_group_name_H-M   'P 1'
#
loop_
_entity.id
_entity.type
_entity.pdbx_description
1 polymer ?
#
loop_
_entity_poly.entity_id
_entity_poly.type
_entity_poly.pdbx_seq_one_letter_code
_entity_poly.pdbx_strand_id
1 'polypeptide(L)'
;MNPHDVVISGIGLVSSLGEGPDAHWQKLVQPRLEPVLEASRFSPYTVHPLPEIDWNLQIAKRGDQRQMETWQRLGTYAAGLALDDAGIKGNDELCATMDMVVAAGGGERDEAVDAAILAASESRNDRDVLLNEKLTTELRPTLFLAQLSNLLAGNISIVHKVTGSSRTFMGEEGAGVAAVETAAARIRSGQSTHILVGGAFQTEHSDMLLGYELAGYLHRGPWRPVWQRQGAEGGGVVTGSGGAFLVLEQREHAESRGRKIYAELGPILSSRARRRRGELDGEIAALLK
;
A
#
# COMPACT_ATOMS: atom_id res chain seq x y z
N MET A 1 8.25 24.41 -19.13
CA MET A 1 8.79 23.07 -18.85
C MET A 1 10.20 23.26 -18.34
N ASN A 2 10.44 22.87 -17.10
CA ASN A 2 11.72 22.92 -16.41
C ASN A 2 12.34 21.51 -16.43
N PRO A 3 13.66 21.36 -16.68
CA PRO A 3 14.35 20.07 -16.61
C PRO A 3 14.12 19.28 -15.31
N HIS A 4 13.90 19.98 -14.20
CA HIS A 4 13.62 19.41 -12.87
C HIS A 4 12.14 19.22 -12.56
N ASP A 5 11.25 19.40 -13.53
CA ASP A 5 9.84 19.01 -13.38
C ASP A 5 9.79 17.52 -13.02
N VAL A 6 8.93 17.17 -12.07
CA VAL A 6 8.73 15.79 -11.63
C VAL A 6 7.72 15.16 -12.55
N VAL A 7 8.08 14.07 -13.22
CA VAL A 7 7.20 13.38 -14.17
C VAL A 7 6.97 11.94 -13.75
N ILE A 8 5.80 11.40 -14.12
CA ILE A 8 5.45 9.98 -13.94
C ILE A 8 5.85 9.23 -15.20
N SER A 9 6.73 8.25 -15.07
CA SER A 9 7.27 7.46 -16.19
C SER A 9 6.89 5.97 -16.14
N GLY A 10 6.39 5.50 -15.00
CA GLY A 10 5.93 4.14 -14.79
C GLY A 10 4.85 4.04 -13.70
N ILE A 11 3.87 3.16 -13.92
CA ILE A 11 2.72 2.92 -13.05
C ILE A 11 2.61 1.43 -12.75
N GLY A 12 2.65 1.08 -11.48
CA GLY A 12 2.37 -0.25 -10.97
C GLY A 12 1.16 -0.21 -10.06
N LEU A 13 0.14 -1.00 -10.37
CA LEU A 13 -1.13 -0.97 -9.65
C LEU A 13 -1.72 -2.36 -9.55
N VAL A 14 -2.12 -2.75 -8.34
CA VAL A 14 -2.91 -3.95 -8.08
C VAL A 14 -4.06 -3.58 -7.16
N SER A 15 -5.27 -3.96 -7.52
CA SER A 15 -6.47 -3.81 -6.68
C SER A 15 -7.48 -4.89 -7.04
N SER A 16 -8.65 -4.87 -6.41
CA SER A 16 -9.80 -5.72 -6.80
C SER A 16 -10.18 -5.64 -8.30
N LEU A 17 -9.73 -4.61 -9.01
CA LEU A 17 -9.93 -4.48 -10.46
C LEU A 17 -8.91 -5.25 -11.30
N GLY A 18 -7.85 -5.80 -10.73
CA GLY A 18 -6.84 -6.60 -11.42
C GLY A 18 -5.45 -6.02 -11.27
N GLU A 19 -4.60 -6.28 -12.26
CA GLU A 19 -3.17 -5.96 -12.25
C GLU A 19 -2.81 -5.04 -13.42
N GLY A 20 -2.04 -3.99 -13.13
CA GLY A 20 -1.54 -3.03 -14.11
C GLY A 20 -2.57 -1.96 -14.55
N PRO A 21 -2.09 -0.82 -15.06
CA PRO A 21 -2.96 0.30 -15.43
C PRO A 21 -3.98 -0.04 -16.53
N ASP A 22 -3.63 -0.92 -17.48
CA ASP A 22 -4.53 -1.28 -18.59
C ASP A 22 -5.76 -2.05 -18.13
N ALA A 23 -5.60 -3.03 -17.24
CA ALA A 23 -6.73 -3.78 -16.69
C ALA A 23 -7.69 -2.87 -15.90
N HIS A 24 -7.12 -1.92 -15.14
CA HIS A 24 -7.90 -0.93 -14.41
C HIS A 24 -8.63 0.01 -15.37
N TRP A 25 -7.94 0.54 -16.37
CA TRP A 25 -8.52 1.43 -17.37
C TRP A 25 -9.69 0.77 -18.10
N GLN A 26 -9.49 -0.45 -18.60
CA GLN A 26 -10.51 -1.22 -19.32
C GLN A 26 -11.77 -1.46 -18.49
N LYS A 27 -11.65 -1.61 -17.17
CA LYS A 27 -12.82 -1.73 -16.27
C LYS A 27 -13.45 -0.38 -15.96
N LEU A 28 -12.64 0.65 -15.69
CA LEU A 28 -13.12 1.98 -15.29
C LEU A 28 -13.84 2.74 -16.41
N VAL A 29 -13.53 2.47 -17.68
CA VAL A 29 -14.22 3.11 -18.82
C VAL A 29 -15.55 2.44 -19.21
N GLN A 30 -15.93 1.34 -18.56
CA GLN A 30 -17.20 0.68 -18.84
C GLN A 30 -18.37 1.51 -18.29
N PRO A 31 -19.51 1.58 -18.98
CA PRO A 31 -20.67 2.37 -18.53
C PRO A 31 -21.21 1.97 -17.15
N ARG A 32 -20.99 0.72 -16.72
CA ARG A 32 -21.33 0.22 -15.39
C ARG A 32 -20.21 -0.67 -14.90
N LEU A 33 -19.48 -0.19 -13.90
CA LEU A 33 -18.51 -0.99 -13.17
C LEU A 33 -19.23 -1.74 -12.06
N GLU A 34 -19.30 -3.07 -12.19
CA GLU A 34 -19.71 -3.93 -11.09
C GLU A 34 -18.54 -4.11 -10.11
N PRO A 35 -18.76 -3.90 -8.80
CA PRO A 35 -17.69 -4.05 -7.82
C PRO A 35 -17.32 -5.52 -7.64
N VAL A 36 -16.02 -5.79 -7.43
CA VAL A 36 -15.54 -7.11 -6.98
C VAL A 36 -15.57 -7.12 -5.46
N LEU A 37 -16.28 -8.09 -4.87
CA LEU A 37 -16.63 -8.12 -3.45
C LEU A 37 -16.40 -9.50 -2.82
N GLU A 38 -15.91 -9.52 -1.59
CA GLU A 38 -15.94 -10.65 -0.68
C GLU A 38 -16.80 -10.28 0.54
N ALA A 39 -17.95 -10.93 0.67
CA ALA A 39 -18.94 -10.67 1.72
C ALA A 39 -19.25 -11.90 2.58
N SER A 40 -18.88 -13.11 2.12
CA SER A 40 -19.19 -14.34 2.82
C SER A 40 -18.23 -14.56 3.98
N ARG A 41 -16.92 -14.41 3.74
CA ARG A 41 -15.88 -14.64 4.74
C ARG A 41 -15.88 -13.58 5.86
N PHE A 42 -16.30 -12.36 5.54
CA PHE A 42 -16.22 -11.20 6.43
C PHE A 42 -17.58 -10.68 6.91
N SER A 43 -18.64 -11.47 6.77
CA SER A 43 -19.98 -11.09 7.24
C SER A 43 -19.96 -10.61 8.70
N PRO A 44 -20.61 -9.48 9.05
CA PRO A 44 -21.57 -8.72 8.24
C PRO A 44 -20.96 -7.63 7.34
N TYR A 45 -19.64 -7.60 7.17
CA TYR A 45 -18.92 -6.62 6.36
C TYR A 45 -18.70 -7.12 4.94
N THR A 46 -18.43 -6.17 4.05
CA THR A 46 -17.96 -6.46 2.70
C THR A 46 -16.57 -5.84 2.51
N VAL A 47 -15.68 -6.54 1.82
CA VAL A 47 -14.37 -6.02 1.42
C VAL A 47 -14.17 -6.14 -0.09
N HIS A 48 -13.30 -5.30 -0.65
CA HIS A 48 -12.78 -5.45 -2.00
C HIS A 48 -11.50 -6.31 -1.97
N PRO A 49 -11.55 -7.59 -2.39
CA PRO A 49 -10.43 -8.52 -2.24
C PRO A 49 -9.33 -8.25 -3.27
N LEU A 50 -8.13 -8.78 -3.02
CA LEU A 50 -7.13 -8.93 -4.07
C LEU A 50 -7.63 -9.87 -5.17
N PRO A 51 -7.21 -9.65 -6.44
CA PRO A 51 -7.38 -10.65 -7.48
C PRO A 51 -6.46 -11.85 -7.18
N GLU A 52 -6.64 -12.94 -7.92
CA GLU A 52 -5.62 -13.98 -7.96
C GLU A 52 -4.35 -13.40 -8.61
N ILE A 53 -3.22 -13.49 -7.92
CA ILE A 53 -1.94 -12.91 -8.37
C ILE A 53 -0.92 -14.05 -8.52
N ASP A 54 -0.35 -14.19 -9.71
CA ASP A 54 0.83 -15.04 -9.90
C ASP A 54 2.08 -14.30 -9.44
N TRP A 55 2.43 -14.45 -8.16
CA TRP A 55 3.59 -13.81 -7.54
C TRP A 55 4.91 -14.09 -8.29
N ASN A 56 5.02 -15.17 -9.08
CA ASN A 56 6.25 -15.51 -9.78
C ASN A 56 6.61 -14.50 -10.88
N LEU A 57 5.63 -13.73 -11.39
CA LEU A 57 5.86 -12.73 -12.43
C LEU A 57 6.76 -11.57 -11.96
N GLN A 58 6.77 -11.28 -10.66
CA GLN A 58 7.58 -10.21 -10.07
C GLN A 58 8.51 -10.70 -8.96
N ILE A 59 8.21 -11.83 -8.32
CA ILE A 59 8.95 -12.39 -7.19
C ILE A 59 9.32 -13.84 -7.51
N ALA A 60 10.21 -14.05 -8.48
CA ALA A 60 10.49 -15.38 -9.04
C ALA A 60 11.03 -16.40 -8.00
N LYS A 61 11.77 -15.94 -6.99
CA LYS A 61 12.34 -16.80 -5.96
C LYS A 61 11.28 -17.11 -4.90
N ARG A 62 10.87 -18.38 -4.80
CA ARG A 62 9.98 -18.88 -3.74
C ARG A 62 10.52 -18.65 -2.32
N GLY A 63 11.84 -18.57 -2.16
CA GLY A 63 12.47 -18.22 -0.88
C GLY A 63 12.04 -16.85 -0.39
N ASP A 64 12.11 -15.86 -1.28
CA ASP A 64 11.73 -14.48 -1.00
C ASP A 64 10.22 -14.39 -0.73
N GLN A 65 9.38 -15.06 -1.53
CA GLN A 65 7.93 -15.09 -1.29
C GLN A 65 7.55 -15.61 0.10
N ARG A 66 8.27 -16.61 0.65
CA ARG A 66 7.97 -17.20 1.97
C ARG A 66 8.37 -16.33 3.15
N GLN A 67 9.27 -15.37 2.94
CA GLN A 67 9.68 -14.42 3.98
C GLN A 67 8.73 -13.22 4.06
N MET A 68 7.93 -13.03 3.02
CA MET A 68 7.00 -11.92 2.88
C MET A 68 5.59 -12.35 3.22
N GLU A 69 4.88 -11.48 3.91
CA GLU A 69 3.43 -11.61 4.02
C GLU A 69 2.72 -10.97 2.84
N THR A 70 1.42 -11.20 2.74
CA THR A 70 0.62 -10.81 1.57
C THR A 70 0.75 -9.31 1.26
N TRP A 71 0.72 -8.42 2.25
CA TRP A 71 0.89 -6.98 2.01
C TRP A 71 2.29 -6.62 1.49
N GLN A 72 3.34 -7.32 1.94
CA GLN A 72 4.71 -7.14 1.47
C GLN A 72 4.87 -7.68 0.04
N ARG A 73 4.36 -8.90 -0.23
CA ARG A 73 4.32 -9.47 -1.58
C ARG A 73 3.60 -8.56 -2.55
N LEU A 74 2.44 -8.05 -2.15
CA LEU A 74 1.64 -7.10 -2.93
C LEU A 74 2.41 -5.84 -3.28
N GLY A 75 3.08 -5.22 -2.30
CA GLY A 75 3.89 -4.03 -2.54
C GLY A 75 5.10 -4.31 -3.41
N THR A 76 5.84 -5.40 -3.17
CA THR A 76 6.96 -5.82 -4.01
C THR A 76 6.51 -6.15 -5.44
N TYR A 77 5.34 -6.75 -5.60
CA TYR A 77 4.76 -7.04 -6.90
C TYR A 77 4.38 -5.76 -7.65
N ALA A 78 3.62 -4.85 -7.01
CA ALA A 78 3.22 -3.58 -7.61
C ALA A 78 4.43 -2.69 -7.95
N ALA A 79 5.48 -2.69 -7.12
CA ALA A 79 6.74 -2.04 -7.43
C ALA A 79 7.37 -2.60 -8.72
N GLY A 80 7.38 -3.92 -8.87
CA GLY A 80 7.86 -4.59 -10.08
C GLY A 80 7.08 -4.18 -11.33
N LEU A 81 5.75 -4.08 -11.25
CA LEU A 81 4.91 -3.57 -12.34
C LEU A 81 5.28 -2.13 -12.72
N ALA A 82 5.55 -1.26 -11.74
CA ALA A 82 5.96 0.12 -11.99
C ALA A 82 7.32 0.21 -12.70
N LEU A 83 8.27 -0.67 -12.32
CA LEU A 83 9.59 -0.74 -12.94
C LEU A 83 9.54 -1.31 -14.37
N ASP A 84 8.68 -2.31 -14.60
CA ASP A 84 8.37 -2.82 -15.93
C ASP A 84 7.79 -1.71 -16.82
N ASP A 85 6.76 -1.02 -16.32
CA ASP A 85 6.15 0.12 -17.03
C ASP A 85 7.05 1.35 -17.09
N ALA A 86 8.14 1.45 -16.34
CA ALA A 86 9.16 2.48 -16.55
C ALA A 86 10.23 2.06 -17.57
N GLY A 87 10.28 0.78 -17.97
CA GLY A 87 11.39 0.21 -18.73
C GLY A 87 12.72 0.24 -17.96
N ILE A 88 12.66 0.13 -16.63
CA ILE A 88 13.84 0.14 -15.74
C ILE A 88 14.14 -1.27 -15.20
N LYS A 89 13.14 -2.15 -15.13
CA LYS A 89 13.34 -3.50 -14.58
C LYS A 89 14.46 -4.24 -15.31
N GLY A 90 15.37 -4.80 -14.52
CA GLY A 90 16.54 -5.53 -15.03
C GLY A 90 17.69 -4.64 -15.52
N ASN A 91 17.54 -3.32 -15.51
CA ASN A 91 18.65 -2.39 -15.71
C ASN A 91 19.32 -2.10 -14.36
N ASP A 92 20.35 -2.88 -14.04
CA ASP A 92 21.07 -2.80 -12.77
C ASP A 92 21.68 -1.40 -12.52
N GLU A 93 22.09 -0.66 -13.55
CA GLU A 93 22.68 0.69 -13.40
C GLU A 93 21.64 1.72 -12.95
N LEU A 94 20.45 1.69 -13.57
CA LEU A 94 19.33 2.54 -13.15
C LEU A 94 18.84 2.13 -11.76
N CYS A 95 18.58 0.84 -11.53
CA CYS A 95 18.12 0.36 -10.23
C CYS A 95 19.10 0.68 -9.08
N ALA A 96 20.41 0.63 -9.35
CA ALA A 96 21.43 0.90 -8.33
C ALA A 96 21.42 2.36 -7.82
N THR A 97 20.97 3.29 -8.65
CA THR A 97 20.92 4.73 -8.34
C THR A 97 19.51 5.24 -8.06
N MET A 98 18.49 4.40 -8.26
CA MET A 98 17.11 4.70 -7.95
C MET A 98 16.88 4.75 -6.44
N ASP A 99 16.46 5.92 -5.95
CA ASP A 99 15.98 6.06 -4.58
C ASP A 99 14.58 5.45 -4.43
N MET A 100 14.19 5.16 -3.20
CA MET A 100 12.90 4.56 -2.89
C MET A 100 12.24 5.22 -1.69
N VAL A 101 10.97 5.57 -1.81
CA VAL A 101 10.17 6.09 -0.69
C VAL A 101 8.88 5.29 -0.58
N VAL A 102 8.71 4.56 0.51
CA VAL A 102 7.57 3.66 0.71
C VAL A 102 6.68 4.17 1.84
N ALA A 103 5.37 4.11 1.64
CA ALA A 103 4.37 4.21 2.70
C ALA A 103 3.89 2.80 3.07
N ALA A 104 4.05 2.43 4.33
CA ALA A 104 3.69 1.11 4.81
C ALA A 104 3.19 1.17 6.26
N GLY A 105 1.99 0.68 6.52
CA GLY A 105 1.49 0.52 7.89
C GLY A 105 2.30 -0.51 8.67
N GLY A 106 2.62 -1.65 8.03
CA GLY A 106 3.17 -2.83 8.71
C GLY A 106 2.07 -3.64 9.39
N GLY A 107 2.46 -4.51 10.32
CA GLY A 107 1.51 -5.09 11.29
C GLY A 107 0.82 -6.40 10.87
N GLU A 108 1.57 -7.38 10.34
CA GLU A 108 1.05 -8.75 10.26
C GLU A 108 0.77 -9.33 11.65
N ARG A 109 -0.30 -10.12 11.81
CA ARG A 109 -0.52 -10.91 13.03
C ARG A 109 -0.62 -12.40 12.75
N ASP A 110 -0.30 -13.19 13.76
CA ASP A 110 -0.56 -14.62 13.74
C ASP A 110 -1.85 -14.89 14.51
N GLU A 111 -2.99 -14.72 13.82
CA GLU A 111 -4.32 -14.85 14.44
C GLU A 111 -4.52 -16.22 15.12
N ALA A 112 -3.88 -17.27 14.59
CA ALA A 112 -3.97 -18.61 15.18
C ALA A 112 -3.25 -18.69 16.52
N VAL A 113 -2.05 -18.12 16.62
CA VAL A 113 -1.30 -18.03 17.89
C VAL A 113 -2.02 -17.10 18.87
N ASP A 114 -2.50 -15.95 18.41
CA ASP A 114 -3.27 -15.00 19.23
C ASP A 114 -4.52 -15.69 19.83
N ALA A 115 -5.29 -16.40 19.02
CA ALA A 115 -6.49 -17.13 19.47
C ALA A 115 -6.14 -18.27 20.44
N ALA A 116 -5.05 -19.01 20.19
CA ALA A 116 -4.61 -20.09 21.07
C ALA A 116 -4.19 -19.58 22.45
N ILE A 117 -3.52 -18.42 22.52
CA ILE A 117 -3.16 -17.77 23.79
C ILE A 117 -4.43 -17.35 24.54
N LEU A 118 -5.38 -16.69 23.86
CA LEU A 118 -6.63 -16.24 24.46
C LEU A 118 -7.43 -17.42 25.01
N ALA A 119 -7.63 -18.49 24.23
CA ALA A 119 -8.37 -19.68 24.67
C ALA A 119 -7.71 -20.37 25.88
N ALA A 120 -6.37 -20.48 25.90
CA ALA A 120 -5.66 -21.04 27.04
C ALA A 120 -5.79 -20.18 28.30
N SER A 121 -5.91 -18.86 28.15
CA SER A 121 -6.03 -17.92 29.26
C SER A 121 -7.37 -17.99 30.00
N GLU A 122 -8.40 -18.61 29.40
CA GLU A 122 -9.71 -18.81 30.05
C GLU A 122 -9.67 -19.90 31.13
N SER A 123 -8.79 -20.89 30.96
CA SER A 123 -8.65 -22.04 31.85
C SER A 123 -7.44 -21.97 32.79
N ARG A 124 -6.63 -20.92 32.67
CA ARG A 124 -5.38 -20.72 33.42
C ARG A 124 -5.32 -19.36 34.10
N ASN A 125 -4.87 -19.33 35.35
CA ASN A 125 -4.69 -18.10 36.13
C ASN A 125 -3.24 -17.57 36.11
N ASP A 126 -2.29 -18.35 35.60
CA ASP A 126 -0.86 -18.03 35.54
C ASP A 126 -0.47 -17.39 34.19
N ARG A 127 -1.15 -16.30 33.83
CA ARG A 127 -1.08 -15.66 32.50
C ARG A 127 0.35 -15.33 32.04
N ASP A 128 1.20 -14.87 32.94
CA ASP A 128 2.60 -14.52 32.61
C ASP A 128 3.42 -15.77 32.23
N VAL A 129 3.18 -16.91 32.88
CA VAL A 129 3.84 -18.18 32.58
C VAL A 129 3.33 -18.73 31.25
N LEU A 130 2.01 -18.76 31.07
CA LEU A 130 1.36 -19.18 29.82
C LEU A 130 1.90 -18.38 28.62
N LEU A 131 2.03 -17.06 28.77
CA LEU A 131 2.53 -16.21 27.70
C LEU A 131 3.98 -16.58 27.34
N ASN A 132 4.86 -16.75 28.32
CA ASN A 132 6.24 -17.16 28.08
C ASN A 132 6.32 -18.54 27.40
N GLU A 133 5.52 -19.51 27.84
CA GLU A 133 5.43 -20.83 27.21
C GLU A 133 5.04 -20.70 25.73
N LYS A 134 3.94 -19.99 25.45
CA LYS A 134 3.39 -19.89 24.09
C LYS A 134 4.25 -19.06 23.14
N LEU A 135 4.74 -17.90 23.58
CA LEU A 135 5.57 -17.04 22.71
C LEU A 135 6.93 -17.67 22.37
N THR A 136 7.45 -18.54 23.24
CA THR A 136 8.73 -19.23 22.98
C THR A 136 8.60 -20.35 21.97
N THR A 137 7.44 -21.00 21.87
CA THR A 137 7.26 -22.22 21.04
C THR A 137 6.42 -22.01 19.80
N GLU A 138 5.43 -21.12 19.83
CA GLU A 138 4.42 -21.03 18.77
C GLU A 138 4.71 -19.91 17.76
N LEU A 139 5.49 -18.89 18.12
CA LEU A 139 5.80 -17.79 17.21
C LEU A 139 6.79 -18.21 16.13
N ARG A 140 6.39 -18.05 14.86
CA ARG A 140 7.33 -18.20 13.74
C ARG A 140 8.37 -17.06 13.76
N PRO A 141 9.68 -17.34 13.66
CA PRO A 141 10.71 -16.29 13.66
C PRO A 141 10.55 -15.24 12.55
N THR A 142 9.96 -15.62 11.42
CA THR A 142 9.74 -14.73 10.27
C THR A 142 8.62 -13.71 10.50
N LEU A 143 7.73 -13.92 11.48
CA LEU A 143 6.61 -12.99 11.74
C LEU A 143 7.11 -11.60 12.10
N PHE A 144 8.19 -11.52 12.88
CA PHE A 144 8.76 -10.23 13.23
C PHE A 144 9.23 -9.46 11.98
N LEU A 145 9.89 -10.14 11.03
CA LEU A 145 10.33 -9.51 9.78
C LEU A 145 9.14 -9.07 8.91
N ALA A 146 8.09 -9.89 8.89
CA ALA A 146 6.86 -9.60 8.19
C ALA A 146 6.08 -8.39 8.74
N GLN A 147 6.24 -8.10 10.03
CA GLN A 147 5.59 -6.97 10.70
C GLN A 147 6.26 -5.62 10.40
N LEU A 148 7.57 -5.62 10.15
CA LEU A 148 8.36 -4.41 10.00
C LEU A 148 7.96 -3.64 8.74
N SER A 149 7.50 -2.40 8.90
CA SER A 149 7.06 -1.57 7.77
C SER A 149 8.19 -1.33 6.75
N ASN A 150 9.42 -1.13 7.22
CA ASN A 150 10.59 -0.90 6.38
C ASN A 150 11.05 -2.15 5.60
N LEU A 151 10.58 -3.35 5.97
CA LEU A 151 10.89 -4.56 5.22
C LEU A 151 10.19 -4.59 3.87
N LEU A 152 9.11 -3.84 3.64
CA LEU A 152 8.57 -3.69 2.28
C LEU A 152 9.61 -3.06 1.33
N ALA A 153 10.27 -1.98 1.76
CA ALA A 153 11.37 -1.39 1.01
C ALA A 153 12.56 -2.37 0.89
N GLY A 154 12.91 -3.08 1.95
CA GLY A 154 13.96 -4.11 1.92
C GLY A 154 13.68 -5.23 0.90
N ASN A 155 12.45 -5.72 0.86
CA ASN A 155 12.00 -6.76 -0.07
C ASN A 155 12.03 -6.29 -1.52
N ILE A 156 11.59 -5.05 -1.80
CA ILE A 156 11.73 -4.43 -3.12
C ILE A 156 13.20 -4.34 -3.53
N SER A 157 14.08 -3.93 -2.60
CA SER A 157 15.51 -3.84 -2.84
C SER A 157 16.13 -5.20 -3.19
N ILE A 158 15.77 -6.26 -2.45
CA ILE A 158 16.27 -7.63 -2.69
C ILE A 158 15.78 -8.18 -4.03
N VAL A 159 14.50 -8.00 -4.34
CA VAL A 159 13.87 -8.62 -5.52
C VAL A 159 14.18 -7.85 -6.80
N HIS A 160 14.07 -6.52 -6.76
CA HIS A 160 14.17 -5.65 -7.95
C HIS A 160 15.47 -4.86 -8.05
N LYS A 161 16.39 -5.06 -7.10
CA LYS A 161 17.70 -4.40 -7.04
C LYS A 161 17.64 -2.88 -6.97
N VAL A 162 16.54 -2.31 -6.49
CA VAL A 162 16.43 -0.87 -6.20
C VAL A 162 17.27 -0.60 -4.94
N THR A 163 18.50 -0.13 -5.10
CA THR A 163 19.49 -0.04 -4.02
C THR A 163 20.00 1.37 -3.74
N GLY A 164 19.35 2.41 -4.28
CA GLY A 164 19.59 3.79 -3.85
C GLY A 164 19.14 4.04 -2.41
N SER A 165 19.02 5.31 -2.03
CA SER A 165 18.54 5.68 -0.71
C SER A 165 17.10 5.20 -0.51
N SER A 166 16.82 4.55 0.62
CA SER A 166 15.46 4.14 0.97
C SER A 166 14.93 4.89 2.20
N ARG A 167 13.65 5.24 2.17
CA ARG A 167 12.91 5.79 3.31
C ARG A 167 11.54 5.13 3.40
N THR A 168 11.13 4.79 4.62
CA THR A 168 9.78 4.28 4.88
C THR A 168 9.03 5.24 5.80
N PHE A 169 7.84 5.66 5.38
CA PHE A 169 6.88 6.35 6.23
C PHE A 169 5.88 5.35 6.77
N MET A 170 5.87 5.21 8.10
CA MET A 170 4.90 4.38 8.81
C MET A 170 3.71 5.23 9.24
N GLY A 171 2.51 4.82 8.86
CA GLY A 171 1.27 5.52 9.19
C GLY A 171 0.13 5.13 8.26
N GLU A 172 -0.97 5.88 8.36
CA GLU A 172 -2.18 5.70 7.55
C GLU A 172 -2.09 6.52 6.26
N GLU A 173 -3.18 7.13 5.79
CA GLU A 173 -3.26 7.80 4.48
C GLU A 173 -2.24 8.94 4.33
N GLY A 174 -1.94 9.64 5.41
CA GLY A 174 -0.95 10.72 5.43
C GLY A 174 0.47 10.24 5.10
N ALA A 175 0.81 8.97 5.37
CA ALA A 175 2.12 8.42 5.03
C ALA A 175 2.33 8.34 3.52
N GLY A 176 1.27 8.02 2.75
CA GLY A 176 1.30 8.00 1.29
C GLY A 176 1.56 9.40 0.73
N VAL A 177 0.90 10.42 1.28
CA VAL A 177 1.11 11.81 0.87
C VAL A 177 2.53 12.27 1.17
N ALA A 178 3.02 12.00 2.39
CA ALA A 178 4.39 12.33 2.80
C ALA A 178 5.45 11.60 1.94
N ALA A 179 5.17 10.36 1.52
CA ALA A 179 6.05 9.61 0.64
C ALA A 179 6.19 10.27 -0.74
N VAL A 180 5.08 10.61 -1.38
CA VAL A 180 5.07 11.28 -2.69
C VAL A 180 5.66 12.69 -2.60
N GLU A 181 5.32 13.44 -1.54
CA GLU A 181 5.88 14.77 -1.26
C GLU A 181 7.41 14.72 -1.11
N THR A 182 7.92 13.78 -0.30
CA THR A 182 9.35 13.60 -0.09
C THR A 182 10.06 13.21 -1.38
N ALA A 183 9.49 12.30 -2.17
CA ALA A 183 10.06 11.88 -3.43
C ALA A 183 10.13 13.05 -4.44
N ALA A 184 9.03 13.77 -4.61
CA ALA A 184 8.97 14.93 -5.49
C ALA A 184 9.92 16.05 -5.04
N ALA A 185 10.03 16.33 -3.74
CA ALA A 185 10.94 17.34 -3.21
C ALA A 185 12.41 17.00 -3.47
N ARG A 186 12.80 15.73 -3.34
CA ARG A 186 14.16 15.27 -3.67
C ARG A 186 14.48 15.44 -5.15
N ILE A 187 13.53 15.12 -6.03
CA ILE A 187 13.70 15.31 -7.47
C ILE A 187 13.81 16.80 -7.83
N ARG A 188 12.89 17.64 -7.33
CA ARG A 188 12.88 19.09 -7.58
C ARG A 188 14.12 19.81 -7.08
N SER A 189 14.71 19.33 -5.98
CA SER A 189 15.95 19.89 -5.41
C SER A 189 17.23 19.36 -6.06
N GLY A 190 17.12 18.45 -7.04
CA GLY A 190 18.28 17.85 -7.71
C GLY A 190 19.00 16.78 -6.87
N GLN A 191 18.44 16.37 -5.72
CA GLN A 191 19.03 15.35 -4.86
C GLN A 191 18.86 13.92 -5.41
N SER A 192 17.86 13.72 -6.26
CA SER A 192 17.57 12.44 -6.92
C SER A 192 17.16 12.68 -8.37
N THR A 193 17.55 11.78 -9.27
CA THR A 193 17.13 11.83 -10.68
C THR A 193 15.85 11.04 -10.92
N HIS A 194 15.68 9.91 -10.23
CA HIS A 194 14.52 9.05 -10.32
C HIS A 194 14.28 8.29 -9.01
N ILE A 195 13.02 8.11 -8.67
CA ILE A 195 12.57 7.54 -7.38
C ILE A 195 11.40 6.60 -7.62
N LEU A 196 11.45 5.41 -7.02
CA LEU A 196 10.31 4.52 -6.86
C LEU A 196 9.53 4.92 -5.60
N VAL A 197 8.28 5.31 -5.75
CA VAL A 197 7.43 5.72 -4.62
C VAL A 197 6.13 4.95 -4.62
N GLY A 198 5.66 4.53 -3.44
CA GLY A 198 4.40 3.78 -3.38
C GLY A 198 4.12 3.17 -2.03
N GLY A 199 3.14 2.27 -2.01
CA GLY A 199 2.74 1.55 -0.81
C GLY A 199 1.82 0.38 -1.15
N ALA A 200 1.58 -0.46 -0.16
CA ALA A 200 0.61 -1.54 -0.25
C ALA A 200 -0.11 -1.72 1.06
N PHE A 201 -1.36 -2.13 0.96
CA PHE A 201 -2.25 -2.38 2.08
C PHE A 201 -3.10 -3.60 1.77
N GLN A 202 -3.27 -4.47 2.75
CA GLN A 202 -4.15 -5.62 2.62
C GLN A 202 -5.11 -5.64 3.80
N THR A 203 -6.40 -5.63 3.50
CA THR A 203 -7.47 -5.54 4.51
C THR A 203 -8.10 -6.88 4.83
N GLU A 204 -7.75 -7.93 4.10
CA GLU A 204 -8.43 -9.24 4.15
C GLU A 204 -8.00 -10.08 5.37
N HIS A 205 -7.96 -9.45 6.54
CA HIS A 205 -7.73 -10.06 7.86
C HIS A 205 -8.83 -9.64 8.83
N SER A 206 -9.14 -10.52 9.78
CA SER A 206 -10.25 -10.31 10.71
C SER A 206 -9.92 -9.24 11.75
N ASP A 207 -8.66 -9.17 12.17
CA ASP A 207 -8.17 -8.17 13.11
C ASP A 207 -8.19 -6.74 12.55
N MET A 208 -7.88 -6.58 11.26
CA MET A 208 -7.99 -5.30 10.57
C MET A 208 -9.44 -4.81 10.58
N LEU A 209 -10.40 -5.68 10.27
CA LEU A 209 -11.82 -5.32 10.34
C LEU A 209 -12.26 -5.04 11.78
N LEU A 210 -11.80 -5.82 12.75
CA LEU A 210 -12.09 -5.59 14.16
C LEU A 210 -11.64 -4.19 14.61
N GLY A 211 -10.46 -3.72 14.19
CA GLY A 211 -9.97 -2.38 14.51
C GLY A 211 -10.89 -1.28 14.00
N TYR A 212 -11.33 -1.38 12.74
CA TYR A 212 -12.25 -0.40 12.14
C TYR A 212 -13.66 -0.47 12.75
N GLU A 213 -14.10 -1.66 13.14
CA GLU A 213 -15.37 -1.87 13.82
C GLU A 213 -15.38 -1.21 15.22
N LEU A 214 -14.33 -1.43 16.02
CA LEU A 214 -14.21 -0.80 17.34
C LEU A 214 -14.18 0.74 17.27
N ALA A 215 -13.68 1.29 16.17
CA ALA A 215 -13.71 2.73 15.90
C ALA A 215 -15.05 3.23 15.32
N GLY A 216 -15.96 2.34 14.95
CA GLY A 216 -17.24 2.68 14.32
C GLY A 216 -17.06 3.31 12.95
N TYR A 217 -16.20 2.72 12.10
CA TYR A 217 -15.97 3.18 10.73
C TYR A 217 -16.57 2.30 9.61
N LEU A 218 -16.78 1.01 9.86
CA LEU A 218 -17.21 0.05 8.83
C LEU A 218 -18.67 0.22 8.40
N HIS A 219 -18.90 0.09 7.09
CA HIS A 219 -20.23 -0.09 6.54
C HIS A 219 -20.73 -1.51 6.84
N ARG A 220 -21.87 -1.63 7.53
CA ARG A 220 -22.54 -2.90 7.77
C ARG A 220 -23.60 -3.21 6.70
N GLY A 221 -23.70 -4.48 6.30
CA GLY A 221 -24.70 -4.96 5.36
C GLY A 221 -24.25 -4.92 3.89
N PRO A 222 -25.19 -5.06 2.92
CA PRO A 222 -24.84 -5.15 1.51
C PRO A 222 -24.06 -3.92 1.02
N TRP A 223 -23.11 -4.16 0.12
CA TRP A 223 -22.33 -3.10 -0.50
C TRP A 223 -23.24 -2.05 -1.15
N ARG A 224 -22.85 -0.78 -1.02
CA ARG A 224 -23.46 0.37 -1.71
C ARG A 224 -22.36 1.27 -2.25
N PRO A 225 -22.59 2.11 -3.27
CA PRO A 225 -21.63 3.14 -3.67
C PRO A 225 -21.36 4.14 -2.54
N VAL A 226 -20.17 4.76 -2.50
CA VAL A 226 -19.77 5.70 -1.43
C VAL A 226 -20.81 6.81 -1.18
N TRP A 227 -21.41 7.33 -2.26
CA TRP A 227 -22.42 8.39 -2.24
C TRP A 227 -23.76 7.96 -1.59
N GLN A 228 -23.98 6.66 -1.39
CA GLN A 228 -25.21 6.09 -0.83
C GLN A 228 -25.04 5.51 0.58
N ARG A 229 -23.88 5.76 1.22
CA ARG A 229 -23.55 5.25 2.57
C ARG A 229 -23.71 6.29 3.67
N GLN A 230 -24.19 7.48 3.35
CA GLN A 230 -24.41 8.52 4.35
C GLN A 230 -25.45 8.04 5.39
N GLY A 231 -25.08 8.12 6.67
CA GLY A 231 -25.95 7.68 7.77
C GLY A 231 -26.04 6.16 7.94
N ALA A 232 -25.19 5.38 7.26
CA ALA A 232 -25.11 3.94 7.50
C ALA A 232 -24.59 3.63 8.92
N GLU A 233 -25.08 2.52 9.47
CA GLU A 233 -24.71 2.03 10.79
C GLU A 233 -23.24 1.57 10.79
N GLY A 234 -22.52 1.88 11.88
CA GLY A 234 -21.12 1.53 12.02
C GLY A 234 -20.18 2.40 11.20
N GLY A 235 -20.67 3.36 10.41
CA GLY A 235 -19.87 4.22 9.55
C GLY A 235 -20.21 4.02 8.07
N GLY A 236 -19.20 4.08 7.20
CA GLY A 236 -19.41 4.01 5.74
C GLY A 236 -18.23 3.44 4.95
N VAL A 237 -17.19 2.98 5.65
CA VAL A 237 -15.98 2.42 5.04
C VAL A 237 -16.26 0.99 4.60
N VAL A 238 -16.02 0.72 3.31
CA VAL A 238 -15.86 -0.63 2.77
C VAL A 238 -14.39 -0.72 2.41
N THR A 239 -13.65 -1.58 3.09
CA THR A 239 -12.19 -1.66 2.92
C THR A 239 -11.83 -2.41 1.64
N GLY A 240 -10.60 -2.24 1.18
CA GLY A 240 -10.06 -2.98 0.05
C GLY A 240 -8.56 -3.22 0.20
N SER A 241 -8.09 -4.29 -0.43
CA SER A 241 -6.67 -4.57 -0.56
C SER A 241 -6.12 -4.01 -1.88
N GLY A 242 -4.91 -3.48 -1.86
CA GLY A 242 -4.26 -2.95 -3.05
C GLY A 242 -2.83 -2.48 -2.84
N GLY A 243 -2.08 -2.42 -3.92
CA GLY A 243 -0.72 -1.89 -3.98
C GLY A 243 -0.58 -0.93 -5.14
N ALA A 244 0.07 0.21 -4.90
CA ALA A 244 0.29 1.23 -5.92
C ALA A 244 1.70 1.79 -5.80
N PHE A 245 2.41 1.78 -6.92
CA PHE A 245 3.75 2.33 -7.06
C PHE A 245 3.85 3.18 -8.34
N LEU A 246 4.63 4.25 -8.24
CA LEU A 246 4.98 5.13 -9.35
C LEU A 246 6.49 5.19 -9.46
N VAL A 247 6.98 5.27 -10.69
CA VAL A 247 8.33 5.77 -10.95
C VAL A 247 8.21 7.26 -11.25
N LEU A 248 8.78 8.07 -10.37
CA LEU A 248 8.93 9.51 -10.54
C LEU A 248 10.33 9.83 -11.05
N GLU A 249 10.44 10.71 -12.03
CA GLU A 249 11.72 11.10 -12.62
C GLU A 249 11.82 12.62 -12.78
N GLN A 250 13.06 13.12 -12.85
CA GLN A 250 13.32 14.39 -13.49
C GLN A 250 12.92 14.29 -14.97
N ARG A 251 12.25 15.32 -15.48
CA ARG A 251 11.85 15.42 -16.90
C ARG A 251 13.01 15.14 -17.84
N GLU A 252 14.15 15.80 -17.64
CA GLU A 252 15.33 15.61 -18.49
C GLU A 252 15.85 14.17 -18.47
N HIS A 253 15.87 13.53 -17.29
CA HIS A 253 16.25 12.13 -17.16
C HIS A 253 15.31 11.21 -17.95
N ALA A 254 13.99 11.36 -17.80
CA ALA A 254 13.01 10.57 -18.54
C ALA A 254 13.10 10.78 -20.07
N GLU A 255 13.32 12.03 -20.51
CA GLU A 255 13.45 12.39 -21.92
C GLU A 255 14.77 11.85 -22.53
N SER A 256 15.89 11.94 -21.81
CA SER A 256 17.20 11.47 -22.28
C SER A 256 17.24 9.97 -22.57
N ARG A 257 16.46 9.18 -21.82
CA ARG A 257 16.31 7.74 -22.04
C ARG A 257 15.10 7.38 -22.92
N GLY A 258 14.40 8.38 -23.48
CA GLY A 258 13.30 8.21 -24.42
C GLY A 258 12.04 7.56 -23.82
N ARG A 259 11.80 7.68 -22.51
CA ARG A 259 10.63 7.06 -21.88
C ARG A 259 9.37 7.91 -22.07
N LYS A 260 8.24 7.22 -22.22
CA LYS A 260 6.91 7.83 -22.17
C LYS A 260 6.69 8.54 -20.82
N ILE A 261 6.31 9.81 -20.89
CA ILE A 261 5.84 10.58 -19.74
C ILE A 261 4.31 10.51 -19.70
N TYR A 262 3.75 10.01 -18.61
CA TYR A 262 2.30 9.94 -18.41
C TYR A 262 1.70 11.28 -18.02
N ALA A 263 2.34 11.96 -17.08
CA ALA A 263 1.93 13.25 -16.56
C ALA A 263 3.10 13.95 -15.85
N GLU A 264 3.01 15.27 -15.76
CA GLU A 264 3.81 16.08 -14.84
C GLU A 264 3.09 16.18 -13.50
N LEU A 265 3.84 16.07 -12.40
CA LEU A 265 3.31 16.14 -11.05
C LEU A 265 3.28 17.59 -10.57
N GLY A 266 2.07 18.11 -10.39
CA GLY A 266 1.81 19.43 -9.81
C GLY A 266 2.17 19.54 -8.32
N PRO A 267 1.70 20.60 -7.64
CA PRO A 267 1.85 20.74 -6.20
C PRO A 267 1.25 19.55 -5.44
N ILE A 268 1.94 19.09 -4.40
CA ILE A 268 1.44 18.06 -3.48
C ILE A 268 1.07 18.80 -2.21
N LEU A 269 -0.19 18.66 -1.81
CA LEU A 269 -0.79 19.50 -0.80
C LEU A 269 -1.47 18.60 0.23
N SER A 270 -1.24 18.88 1.51
CA SER A 270 -1.92 18.22 2.61
C SER A 270 -2.34 19.23 3.67
N SER A 271 -3.52 19.02 4.24
CA SER A 271 -3.97 19.74 5.44
C SER A 271 -4.81 18.80 6.30
N ARG A 272 -5.19 19.27 7.49
CA ARG A 272 -6.01 18.54 8.45
C ARG A 272 -7.19 19.42 8.89
N ALA A 273 -8.39 19.00 8.53
CA ALA A 273 -9.63 19.66 8.93
C ALA A 273 -10.41 18.84 9.97
N ARG A 274 -10.98 19.48 10.99
CA ARG A 274 -11.96 18.81 11.88
C ARG A 274 -13.36 18.95 11.28
N ARG A 275 -13.86 17.88 10.66
CA ARG A 275 -15.19 17.86 10.01
C ARG A 275 -16.33 18.38 10.90
N ARG A 276 -16.35 18.03 12.19
CA ARG A 276 -17.40 18.46 13.15
C ARG A 276 -17.41 19.97 13.45
N ARG A 277 -16.38 20.72 13.05
CA ARG A 277 -16.27 22.16 13.26
C ARG A 277 -16.57 22.99 12.00
N GLY A 278 -16.93 22.34 10.89
CA GLY A 278 -17.17 23.04 9.61
C GLY A 278 -15.90 23.61 8.97
N GLU A 279 -14.71 23.15 9.40
CA GLU A 279 -13.41 23.66 8.92
C GLU A 279 -13.07 23.16 7.50
N LEU A 280 -13.76 22.13 7.00
CA LEU A 280 -13.39 21.43 5.76
C LEU A 280 -13.34 22.34 4.54
N ASP A 281 -14.37 23.16 4.32
CA ASP A 281 -14.45 24.03 3.14
C ASP A 281 -13.35 25.11 3.17
N GLY A 282 -13.06 25.65 4.36
CA GLY A 282 -11.99 26.63 4.56
C GLY A 282 -10.61 26.04 4.31
N GLU A 283 -10.35 24.82 4.78
CA GLU A 283 -9.09 24.11 4.57
C GLU A 283 -8.89 23.73 3.11
N ILE A 284 -9.92 23.23 2.42
CA ILE A 284 -9.84 22.96 0.97
C ILE A 284 -9.56 24.25 0.20
N ALA A 285 -10.27 25.34 0.51
CA ALA A 285 -10.06 26.63 -0.13
C ALA A 285 -8.66 27.21 0.14
N ALA A 286 -8.03 26.87 1.27
CA ALA A 286 -6.66 27.27 1.58
C ALA A 286 -5.63 26.48 0.77
N LEU A 287 -5.88 25.19 0.51
CA LEU A 287 -5.00 24.35 -0.31
C LEU A 287 -5.01 24.76 -1.79
N LEU A 288 -6.15 25.20 -2.31
CA LEU A 288 -6.30 25.53 -3.74
C LEU A 288 -5.86 26.95 -4.13
N LYS A 289 -5.35 27.75 -3.20
CA LYS A 289 -4.81 29.09 -3.43
C LYS A 289 -3.32 29.04 -3.76
#